data_AF-A0A956XTC4-F1
#
_entry.id   AF-A0A956XTC4-F1
#
_cell.length_a   1.000
_cell.length_b   1.000
_cell.length_c   1.000
_cell.angle_alpha   90.00
_cell.angle_beta   90.00
_cell.angle_gamma   90.00
#
_symmetry.space_group_name_H-M   'P 1'
#
loop_
_entity.id
_entity.type
_entity.pdbx_description
1 polymer ?
#
loop_
_entity_poly.entity_id
_entity_poly.type
_entity_poly.pdbx_seq_one_letter_code
_entity_poly.pdbx_strand_id
1 'polypeptide(L)'
;SHSFVRGNWRNEETSGPMILSKCCHDFDILLWILKKNVVHLNSFGSLTHFRPENAPEGAPLRCTDGCPVAEQCKYEATRLYAHDGDRWPLNALTYVPTQEARLEALRTGWYGRCVYHCDNDVVDHQTVNMEMEDGTTVTLVMNGQGDEECRTMRWDGTKATLYGKFSGLGNEITIHHHLSGRVEHVDVIDRDSSGHGGGDFGIVRSFLNAVQGTPDDSITTARESLESHLLAFAAEESRKDKTTIYMPEYRERVEQEARAMDI
;
A
#
# COMPACT_ATOMS: atom_id res chain seq x y z
N SER A 1 7.31 -4.92 7.97
CA SER A 1 8.39 -5.93 8.04
C SER A 1 8.15 -7.12 7.11
N HIS A 2 6.92 -7.62 6.98
CA HIS A 2 6.65 -8.85 6.21
C HIS A 2 6.85 -8.68 4.69
N SER A 3 6.09 -7.82 4.02
CA SER A 3 6.11 -7.72 2.55
C SER A 3 7.28 -6.90 1.97
N PHE A 4 7.59 -5.76 2.59
CA PHE A 4 8.52 -4.74 2.06
C PHE A 4 9.87 -4.67 2.77
N VAL A 5 10.13 -5.54 3.75
CA VAL A 5 11.46 -5.60 4.39
C VAL A 5 12.10 -6.96 4.16
N ARG A 6 11.34 -8.04 4.40
CA ARG A 6 11.78 -9.41 4.14
C ARG A 6 11.18 -10.05 2.89
N GLY A 7 10.00 -9.58 2.48
CA GLY A 7 9.20 -10.23 1.46
C GLY A 7 9.60 -9.86 0.03
N ASN A 8 8.69 -10.18 -0.88
CA ASN A 8 8.92 -10.08 -2.32
C ASN A 8 9.04 -8.64 -2.82
N TRP A 9 8.53 -7.65 -2.07
CA TRP A 9 8.48 -6.24 -2.48
C TRP A 9 9.52 -5.37 -1.77
N ARG A 10 10.56 -5.99 -1.21
CA ARG A 10 11.58 -5.27 -0.43
C ARG A 10 12.52 -4.43 -1.28
N ASN A 11 12.62 -4.72 -2.57
CA ASN A 11 13.64 -4.15 -3.45
C ASN A 11 12.99 -3.50 -4.68
N GLU A 12 13.20 -2.19 -4.83
CA GLU A 12 12.59 -1.37 -5.88
C GLU A 12 12.93 -1.85 -7.29
N GLU A 13 14.16 -2.33 -7.52
CA GLU A 13 14.60 -2.84 -8.84
C GLU A 13 13.79 -4.08 -9.28
N THR A 14 13.45 -4.95 -8.34
CA THR A 14 12.74 -6.21 -8.62
C THR A 14 11.21 -6.11 -8.51
N SER A 15 10.66 -5.13 -7.80
CA SER A 15 9.22 -5.04 -7.53
C SER A 15 8.56 -3.68 -7.78
N GLY A 16 9.35 -2.62 -7.96
CA GLY A 16 8.85 -1.24 -8.03
C GLY A 16 8.71 -0.56 -6.66
N PRO A 17 8.35 0.74 -6.66
CA PRO A 17 8.29 1.54 -5.44
C PRO A 17 7.09 1.15 -4.56
N MET A 18 7.24 1.34 -3.24
CA MET A 18 6.19 0.99 -2.28
C MET A 18 4.86 1.70 -2.57
N ILE A 19 4.91 2.98 -2.97
CA ILE A 19 3.72 3.78 -3.26
C ILE A 19 2.89 3.19 -4.41
N LEU A 20 3.52 2.58 -5.41
CA LEU A 20 2.83 1.89 -6.50
C LEU A 20 2.08 0.67 -5.98
N SER A 21 2.74 -0.15 -5.16
CA SER A 21 2.15 -1.40 -4.67
C SER A 21 1.11 -1.20 -3.56
N LYS A 22 1.23 -0.14 -2.77
CA LYS A 22 0.42 0.06 -1.56
C LYS A 22 -0.57 1.21 -1.63
N CYS A 23 -0.42 2.10 -2.61
CA CYS A 23 -1.25 3.29 -2.75
C CYS A 23 -1.82 3.52 -4.15
N CYS A 24 -1.61 2.64 -5.14
CA CYS A 24 -2.29 2.78 -6.44
C CYS A 24 -3.82 2.83 -6.28
N HIS A 25 -4.41 1.91 -5.51
CA HIS A 25 -5.85 1.93 -5.23
C HIS A 25 -6.28 3.13 -4.36
N ASP A 26 -5.37 3.74 -3.59
CA ASP A 26 -5.70 4.96 -2.83
C ASP A 26 -5.85 6.15 -3.79
N PHE A 27 -4.99 6.21 -4.82
CA PHE A 27 -5.14 7.15 -5.92
C PHE A 27 -6.40 6.84 -6.77
N ASP A 28 -6.72 5.57 -7.02
CA ASP A 28 -7.96 5.22 -7.75
C ASP A 28 -9.20 5.69 -6.98
N ILE A 29 -9.27 5.44 -5.67
CA ILE A 29 -10.38 5.91 -4.81
C ILE A 29 -10.48 7.44 -4.87
N LEU A 30 -9.34 8.14 -4.81
CA LEU A 30 -9.29 9.59 -4.92
C LEU A 30 -9.89 10.09 -6.23
N LEU A 31 -9.44 9.56 -7.36
CA LEU A 31 -9.89 9.94 -8.68
C LEU A 31 -11.36 9.58 -8.90
N TRP A 32 -11.80 8.44 -8.38
CA TRP A 32 -13.19 8.00 -8.46
C TRP A 32 -14.15 8.92 -7.69
N ILE A 33 -13.77 9.34 -6.48
CA ILE A 33 -14.58 10.22 -5.63
C ILE A 33 -14.59 11.65 -6.18
N LEU A 34 -13.42 12.22 -6.46
CA LEU A 34 -13.33 13.63 -6.87
C LEU A 34 -13.72 13.83 -8.33
N LYS A 35 -13.46 12.84 -9.20
CA LYS A 35 -13.67 12.94 -10.66
C LYS A 35 -12.96 14.14 -11.26
N LYS A 36 -11.73 14.35 -10.78
CA LYS A 36 -10.85 15.47 -11.13
C LYS A 36 -9.46 14.95 -11.37
N ASN A 37 -8.72 15.62 -12.25
CA ASN A 37 -7.33 15.31 -12.50
C ASN A 37 -6.42 16.05 -11.51
N VAL A 38 -5.33 15.40 -11.12
CA VAL A 38 -4.20 16.06 -10.44
C VAL A 38 -3.42 16.88 -11.47
N VAL A 39 -3.08 18.12 -11.11
CA VAL A 39 -2.32 19.08 -11.93
C VAL A 39 -0.88 19.18 -11.45
N HIS A 40 -0.68 19.32 -10.13
CA HIS A 40 0.65 19.33 -9.51
C HIS A 40 0.72 18.28 -8.41
N LEU A 41 1.89 17.67 -8.26
CA LEU A 41 2.19 16.89 -7.06
C LEU A 41 3.62 17.07 -6.59
N ASN A 42 3.83 16.92 -5.29
CA ASN A 42 5.16 16.73 -4.70
C ASN A 42 5.12 15.60 -3.67
N SER A 43 6.28 15.01 -3.41
CA SER A 43 6.39 13.77 -2.67
C SER A 43 7.67 13.73 -1.85
N PHE A 44 7.55 13.32 -0.59
CA PHE A 44 8.67 13.16 0.33
C PHE A 44 8.53 11.86 1.09
N GLY A 45 9.62 11.11 1.21
CA GLY A 45 9.64 9.83 1.90
C GLY A 45 11.06 9.30 1.98
N SER A 46 11.29 8.36 2.89
CA SER A 46 12.61 7.78 3.13
C SER A 46 12.47 6.40 3.77
N LEU A 47 13.47 5.55 3.55
CA LEU A 47 13.75 4.43 4.43
C LEU A 47 14.56 4.99 5.61
N THR A 48 14.09 4.92 6.84
CA THR A 48 14.78 5.52 8.01
C THR A 48 15.06 4.53 9.11
N HIS A 49 14.25 3.49 9.26
CA HIS A 49 14.32 2.55 10.37
C HIS A 49 15.00 1.24 9.98
N PHE A 50 14.61 0.58 8.89
CA PHE A 50 15.13 -0.74 8.51
C PHE A 50 16.48 -0.64 7.78
N ARG A 51 17.50 -0.17 8.51
CA ARG A 51 18.85 0.03 8.00
C ARG A 51 19.90 -0.62 8.90
N PRO A 52 21.07 -1.02 8.36
CA PRO A 52 22.14 -1.63 9.17
C PRO A 52 22.61 -0.78 10.34
N GLU A 53 22.66 0.55 10.19
CA GLU A 53 23.05 1.48 11.26
C GLU A 53 22.10 1.49 12.46
N ASN A 54 20.86 1.03 12.28
CA ASN A 54 19.87 0.92 13.35
C ASN A 54 19.80 -0.49 13.96
N ALA A 55 20.65 -1.42 13.49
CA ALA A 55 20.69 -2.77 14.03
C ALA A 55 21.08 -2.73 15.52
N PRO A 56 20.36 -3.44 16.40
CA PRO A 56 20.80 -3.64 17.77
C PRO A 56 22.20 -4.27 17.82
N GLU A 57 22.98 -3.92 18.82
CA GLU A 57 24.31 -4.48 19.00
C GLU A 57 24.26 -6.01 19.08
N GLY A 58 25.12 -6.67 18.31
CA GLY A 58 25.17 -8.13 18.23
C GLY A 58 24.01 -8.78 17.46
N ALA A 59 23.14 -8.02 16.79
CA ALA A 59 22.11 -8.59 15.92
C ALA A 59 22.76 -9.42 14.79
N PRO A 60 22.41 -10.71 14.63
CA PRO A 60 22.93 -11.54 13.55
C PRO A 60 22.29 -11.19 12.20
N LEU A 61 22.88 -11.68 11.11
CA LEU A 61 22.31 -11.53 9.76
C LEU A 61 20.95 -12.21 9.61
N ARG A 62 20.68 -13.26 10.40
CA ARG A 62 19.40 -13.98 10.41
C ARG A 62 18.91 -14.18 11.84
N CYS A 63 17.62 -14.05 12.04
CA CYS A 63 16.99 -14.25 13.34
C CYS A 63 17.14 -15.68 13.87
N THR A 64 17.39 -16.66 12.98
CA THR A 64 17.64 -18.06 13.32
C THR A 64 19.00 -18.32 13.97
N ASP A 65 19.90 -17.33 13.97
CA ASP A 65 21.31 -17.53 14.32
C ASP A 65 21.64 -17.10 15.76
N GLY A 66 20.62 -17.00 16.63
CA GLY A 66 20.79 -16.69 18.06
C GLY A 66 21.00 -15.19 18.33
N CYS A 67 19.93 -14.40 18.20
CA CYS A 67 19.98 -12.95 18.44
C CYS A 67 19.95 -12.61 19.95
N PRO A 68 20.93 -11.85 20.49
CA PRO A 68 20.97 -11.52 21.93
C PRO A 68 19.80 -10.65 22.40
N VAL A 69 19.12 -9.97 21.48
CA VAL A 69 17.95 -9.12 21.78
C VAL A 69 16.62 -9.74 21.32
N ALA A 70 16.59 -11.03 20.98
CA ALA A 70 15.42 -11.73 20.44
C ALA A 70 14.14 -11.49 21.26
N GLU A 71 14.23 -11.60 22.59
CA GLU A 71 13.10 -11.44 23.51
C GLU A 71 12.42 -10.06 23.38
N GLN A 72 13.22 -9.00 23.20
CA GLN A 72 12.75 -7.61 23.13
C GLN A 72 12.47 -7.16 21.69
N CYS A 73 12.89 -7.91 20.68
CA CYS A 73 12.80 -7.51 19.28
C CYS A 73 11.42 -7.82 18.67
N LYS A 74 10.57 -6.82 18.48
CA LYS A 74 9.24 -6.98 17.84
C LYS A 74 9.29 -7.57 16.41
N TYR A 75 10.47 -7.65 15.80
CA TYR A 75 10.71 -8.18 14.46
C TYR A 75 11.35 -9.58 14.43
N GLU A 76 11.56 -10.24 15.58
CA GLU A 76 12.17 -11.57 15.61
C GLU A 76 11.36 -12.57 14.76
N ALA A 77 12.01 -13.15 13.74
CA ALA A 77 11.30 -13.86 12.68
C ALA A 77 10.69 -15.18 13.17
N THR A 78 11.36 -15.90 14.07
CA THR A 78 10.88 -17.19 14.58
C THR A 78 9.58 -17.01 15.35
N ARG A 79 9.51 -16.00 16.22
CA ARG A 79 8.32 -15.61 16.97
C ARG A 79 7.18 -15.15 16.08
N LEU A 80 7.48 -14.52 14.95
CA LEU A 80 6.46 -14.06 14.01
C LEU A 80 5.91 -15.19 13.12
N TYR A 81 6.76 -16.13 12.71
CA TYR A 81 6.42 -17.05 11.60
C TYR A 81 6.49 -18.54 11.92
N ALA A 82 7.23 -18.99 12.95
CA ALA A 82 7.41 -20.41 13.24
C ALA A 82 6.28 -20.98 14.11
N HIS A 83 5.07 -21.00 13.54
CA HIS A 83 3.86 -21.56 14.14
C HIS A 83 3.21 -22.54 13.19
N ASP A 84 2.25 -23.35 13.62
CA ASP A 84 1.37 -24.12 12.71
C ASP A 84 0.26 -23.24 12.12
N GLY A 85 -0.40 -23.71 11.05
CA GLY A 85 -1.55 -23.05 10.41
C GLY A 85 -1.26 -22.63 8.97
N ASP A 86 -2.18 -21.96 8.29
CA ASP A 86 -2.09 -21.64 6.85
C ASP A 86 -2.45 -20.18 6.52
N ARG A 87 -2.68 -19.37 7.56
CA ARG A 87 -3.03 -17.96 7.41
C ARG A 87 -1.85 -17.11 6.96
N TRP A 88 -2.16 -15.94 6.39
CA TRP A 88 -1.17 -14.88 6.22
C TRP A 88 -0.59 -14.42 7.58
N PRO A 89 0.71 -14.09 7.69
CA PRO A 89 1.75 -14.19 6.65
C PRO A 89 2.46 -15.55 6.60
N LEU A 90 1.96 -16.57 7.30
CA LEU A 90 2.65 -17.86 7.46
C LEU A 90 2.72 -18.66 6.16
N ASN A 91 1.68 -18.58 5.32
CA ASN A 91 1.63 -19.21 4.00
C ASN A 91 2.52 -18.52 2.94
N ALA A 92 3.02 -17.32 3.23
CA ALA A 92 3.98 -16.63 2.35
C ALA A 92 5.38 -17.23 2.41
N LEU A 93 5.71 -17.94 3.50
CA LEU A 93 7.01 -18.60 3.68
C LEU A 93 7.01 -19.99 3.04
N THR A 94 5.92 -20.73 3.24
CA THR A 94 5.73 -22.09 2.75
C THR A 94 4.25 -22.46 2.84
N TYR A 95 3.78 -23.25 1.87
CA TYR A 95 2.44 -23.83 1.87
C TYR A 95 2.30 -25.03 2.81
N VAL A 96 3.42 -25.57 3.33
CA VAL A 96 3.38 -26.64 4.34
C VAL A 96 3.05 -26.02 5.70
N PRO A 97 1.88 -26.31 6.30
CA PRO A 97 1.34 -25.53 7.41
C PRO A 97 1.90 -25.94 8.78
N THR A 98 3.19 -26.30 8.85
CA THR A 98 3.84 -26.77 10.09
C THR A 98 4.95 -25.84 10.57
N GLN A 99 5.13 -25.76 11.88
CA GLN A 99 6.20 -25.03 12.53
C GLN A 99 7.58 -25.47 12.01
N GLU A 100 7.82 -26.77 11.83
CA GLU A 100 9.11 -27.31 11.39
C GLU A 100 9.45 -26.84 9.97
N ALA A 101 8.48 -26.89 9.05
CA ALA A 101 8.67 -26.43 7.68
C ALA A 101 8.98 -24.93 7.64
N ARG A 102 8.38 -24.16 8.55
CA ARG A 102 8.64 -22.72 8.69
C ARG A 102 9.99 -22.41 9.28
N LEU A 103 10.41 -23.15 10.30
CA LEU A 103 11.78 -23.04 10.83
C LEU A 103 12.79 -23.28 9.72
N GLU A 104 12.57 -24.28 8.87
CA GLU A 104 13.46 -24.54 7.73
C GLU A 104 13.43 -23.41 6.69
N ALA A 105 12.24 -22.93 6.32
CA ALA A 105 12.10 -21.78 5.43
C ALA A 105 12.78 -20.51 5.99
N LEU A 106 12.76 -20.33 7.32
CA LEU A 106 13.46 -19.24 8.00
C LEU A 106 14.97 -19.44 8.05
N ARG A 107 15.51 -20.65 7.94
CA ARG A 107 16.97 -20.86 7.90
C ARG A 107 17.57 -20.47 6.54
N THR A 108 16.81 -20.58 5.47
CA THR A 108 17.32 -20.42 4.10
C THR A 108 16.72 -19.22 3.36
N GLY A 109 15.41 -18.97 3.51
CA GLY A 109 14.66 -17.94 2.76
C GLY A 109 14.79 -16.52 3.30
N TRP A 110 14.22 -15.54 2.59
CA TRP A 110 14.34 -14.12 2.94
C TRP A 110 13.69 -13.76 4.29
N TYR A 111 12.61 -14.45 4.65
CA TYR A 111 11.84 -14.21 5.86
C TYR A 111 12.61 -14.44 7.17
N GLY A 112 13.71 -15.20 7.13
CA GLY A 112 14.58 -15.40 8.30
C GLY A 112 15.62 -14.31 8.54
N ARG A 113 15.87 -13.43 7.57
CA ARG A 113 16.88 -12.38 7.71
C ARG A 113 16.50 -11.38 8.80
N CYS A 114 17.49 -10.80 9.47
CA CYS A 114 17.26 -9.68 10.36
C CYS A 114 16.74 -8.48 9.53
N VAL A 115 15.70 -7.79 9.99
CA VAL A 115 15.12 -6.63 9.27
C VAL A 115 16.12 -5.50 9.01
N TYR A 116 17.18 -5.40 9.83
CA TYR A 116 18.25 -4.41 9.68
C TYR A 116 19.40 -4.91 8.79
N HIS A 117 19.42 -6.21 8.46
CA HIS A 117 20.40 -6.84 7.57
C HIS A 117 19.72 -7.46 6.34
N CYS A 118 18.63 -6.84 5.90
CA CYS A 118 17.97 -7.08 4.62
C CYS A 118 18.56 -6.18 3.53
N ASP A 119 18.35 -6.57 2.27
CA ASP A 119 18.58 -5.81 1.04
C ASP A 119 17.39 -4.89 0.71
N ASN A 120 16.59 -4.50 1.70
CA ASN A 120 15.46 -3.61 1.45
C ASN A 120 15.94 -2.19 1.17
N ASP A 121 15.37 -1.57 0.14
CA ASP A 121 15.68 -0.20 -0.29
C ASP A 121 14.44 0.70 -0.43
N VAL A 122 13.25 0.12 -0.32
CA VAL A 122 11.96 0.83 -0.34
C VAL A 122 11.78 1.69 0.91
N VAL A 123 11.01 2.78 0.76
CA VAL A 123 10.66 3.69 1.86
C VAL A 123 9.92 2.99 3.01
N ASP A 124 10.02 3.53 4.24
CA ASP A 124 9.14 3.10 5.35
C ASP A 124 8.03 4.11 5.68
N HIS A 125 8.11 5.31 5.11
CA HIS A 125 7.04 6.31 5.10
C HIS A 125 7.16 7.22 3.87
N GLN A 126 6.02 7.73 3.40
CA GLN A 126 5.94 8.67 2.29
C GLN A 126 4.69 9.54 2.38
N THR A 127 4.83 10.81 2.06
CA THR A 127 3.72 11.77 1.97
C THR A 127 3.72 12.40 0.58
N VAL A 128 2.54 12.46 -0.03
CA VAL A 128 2.31 13.08 -1.34
C VAL A 128 1.31 14.21 -1.17
N ASN A 129 1.65 15.41 -1.63
CA ASN A 129 0.72 16.53 -1.72
C ASN A 129 0.33 16.76 -3.18
N MET A 130 -0.95 17.00 -3.43
CA MET A 130 -1.52 17.14 -4.76
C MET A 130 -2.45 18.36 -4.84
N GLU A 131 -2.42 19.04 -5.98
CA GLU A 131 -3.37 20.07 -6.37
C GLU A 131 -4.18 19.56 -7.57
N MET A 132 -5.51 19.62 -7.47
CA MET A 132 -6.46 19.19 -8.50
C MET A 132 -6.82 20.35 -9.43
N GLU A 133 -7.39 20.05 -10.60
CA GLU A 133 -7.77 21.04 -11.63
C GLU A 133 -8.78 22.11 -11.16
N ASP A 134 -9.55 21.84 -10.12
CA ASP A 134 -10.53 22.76 -9.54
C ASP A 134 -10.03 23.49 -8.27
N GLY A 135 -8.74 23.34 -7.95
CA GLY A 135 -8.11 23.92 -6.77
C GLY A 135 -8.29 23.09 -5.49
N THR A 136 -8.95 21.93 -5.54
CA THR A 136 -8.97 20.99 -4.41
C THR A 136 -7.56 20.52 -4.10
N THR A 137 -7.20 20.48 -2.82
CA THR A 137 -5.89 19.96 -2.36
C THR A 137 -6.04 18.62 -1.68
N VAL A 138 -5.07 17.74 -1.87
CA VAL A 138 -5.08 16.38 -1.30
C VAL A 138 -3.73 16.08 -0.69
N THR A 139 -3.73 15.46 0.49
CA THR A 139 -2.53 14.87 1.09
C THR A 139 -2.75 13.38 1.30
N LEU A 140 -1.87 12.56 0.73
CA LEU A 140 -1.79 11.13 0.98
C LEU A 140 -0.61 10.86 1.90
N VAL A 141 -0.83 10.06 2.96
CA VAL A 141 0.22 9.64 3.89
C VAL A 141 0.25 8.12 3.95
N MET A 142 1.39 7.54 3.60
CA MET A 142 1.69 6.12 3.76
C MET A 142 2.73 5.96 4.88
N ASN A 143 2.42 5.12 5.87
CA ASN A 143 3.32 4.87 7.01
C ASN A 143 3.35 3.38 7.37
N GLY A 144 4.55 2.79 7.43
CA GLY A 144 4.76 1.39 7.77
C GLY A 144 4.90 1.06 9.26
N GLN A 145 4.80 2.06 10.16
CA GLN A 145 5.01 1.93 11.62
C GLN A 145 3.77 2.27 12.45
N GLY A 146 2.57 2.23 11.85
CA GLY A 146 1.31 2.40 12.58
C GLY A 146 1.06 1.31 13.62
N ASP A 147 0.24 1.63 14.63
CA ASP A 147 -0.30 0.67 15.59
C ASP A 147 -1.36 -0.25 14.95
N GLU A 148 -2.13 0.30 14.01
CA GLU A 148 -3.19 -0.38 13.27
C GLU A 148 -2.89 -0.42 11.77
N GLU A 149 -3.03 -1.60 11.15
CA GLU A 149 -3.10 -1.72 9.69
C GLU A 149 -4.49 -1.26 9.24
N CYS A 150 -4.58 -0.04 8.72
CA CYS A 150 -5.83 0.52 8.23
C CYS A 150 -5.61 1.50 7.07
N ARG A 151 -6.72 1.86 6.42
CA ARG A 151 -6.84 3.01 5.54
C ARG A 151 -7.85 3.95 6.15
N THR A 152 -7.47 5.22 6.29
CA THR A 152 -8.37 6.27 6.75
C THR A 152 -8.47 7.36 5.71
N MET A 153 -9.66 7.90 5.52
CA MET A 153 -9.94 9.00 4.61
C MET A 153 -10.73 10.09 5.32
N ARG A 154 -10.47 11.34 4.94
CA ARG A 154 -11.21 12.51 5.37
C ARG A 154 -11.47 13.38 4.16
N TRP A 155 -12.74 13.75 3.96
CA TRP A 155 -13.18 14.60 2.87
C TRP A 155 -13.93 15.79 3.45
N ASP A 156 -13.34 16.97 3.36
CA ASP A 156 -13.95 18.20 3.85
C ASP A 156 -14.69 18.90 2.71
N GLY A 157 -16.03 18.93 2.81
CA GLY A 157 -16.89 19.70 1.92
C GLY A 157 -17.43 20.95 2.60
N THR A 158 -18.13 21.80 1.85
CA THR A 158 -18.71 23.03 2.40
C THR A 158 -19.86 22.77 3.39
N LYS A 159 -20.54 21.62 3.27
CA LYS A 159 -21.73 21.27 4.08
C LYS A 159 -21.49 20.18 5.11
N ALA A 160 -20.48 19.35 4.92
CA ALA A 160 -20.20 18.21 5.78
C ALA A 160 -18.75 17.76 5.63
N THR A 161 -18.27 17.02 6.63
CA THR A 161 -17.01 16.27 6.56
C THR A 161 -17.33 14.78 6.56
N LEU A 162 -16.80 14.04 5.60
CA LEU A 162 -16.89 12.58 5.55
C LEU A 162 -15.61 11.96 6.10
N TYR A 163 -15.75 10.99 7.00
CA TYR A 163 -14.68 10.11 7.44
C TYR A 163 -14.95 8.70 6.94
N GLY A 164 -13.89 8.02 6.50
CA GLY A 164 -13.93 6.61 6.19
C GLY A 164 -12.76 5.90 6.86
N LYS A 165 -13.01 4.68 7.36
CA LYS A 165 -12.00 3.79 7.90
C LYS A 165 -12.23 2.38 7.35
N PHE A 166 -11.17 1.78 6.83
CA PHE A 166 -11.13 0.39 6.43
C PHE A 166 -10.01 -0.31 7.20
N SER A 167 -10.35 -1.33 7.98
CA SER A 167 -9.38 -2.02 8.85
C SER A 167 -9.83 -3.44 9.16
N GLY A 168 -8.91 -4.27 9.65
CA GLY A 168 -9.26 -5.60 10.18
C GLY A 168 -10.12 -5.56 11.46
N LEU A 169 -10.24 -4.41 12.12
CA LEU A 169 -11.05 -4.22 13.33
C LEU A 169 -12.49 -3.75 13.01
N GLY A 170 -12.75 -3.37 11.77
CA GLY A 170 -14.05 -2.88 11.34
C GLY A 170 -13.94 -1.76 10.31
N ASN A 171 -15.03 -1.60 9.57
CA ASN A 171 -15.19 -0.59 8.54
C ASN A 171 -16.21 0.44 9.00
N GLU A 172 -15.91 1.72 8.78
CA GLU A 172 -16.78 2.81 9.21
C GLU A 172 -16.82 3.88 8.13
N ILE A 173 -18.02 4.43 7.89
CA ILE A 173 -18.22 5.66 7.14
C ILE A 173 -19.12 6.56 7.99
N THR A 174 -18.64 7.76 8.31
CA THR A 174 -19.41 8.77 9.03
C THR A 174 -19.43 10.10 8.30
N ILE A 175 -20.56 10.79 8.39
CA ILE A 175 -20.76 12.11 7.79
C ILE A 175 -21.17 13.08 8.88
N HIS A 176 -20.33 14.09 9.12
CA HIS A 176 -20.54 15.14 10.10
C HIS A 176 -21.13 16.36 9.40
N HIS A 177 -22.42 16.60 9.57
CA HIS A 177 -23.14 17.70 8.92
C HIS A 177 -22.84 19.02 9.64
N HIS A 178 -22.23 19.98 8.94
CA HIS A 178 -21.73 21.23 9.55
C HIS A 178 -22.83 22.12 10.12
N LEU A 179 -23.99 22.19 9.43
CA LEU A 179 -25.08 23.06 9.83
C LEU A 179 -25.82 22.55 11.06
N SER A 180 -26.17 21.26 11.09
CA SER A 180 -27.00 20.67 12.13
C SER A 180 -26.22 20.05 13.28
N GLY A 181 -24.91 19.81 13.09
CA GLY A 181 -24.09 19.00 14.01
C GLY A 181 -24.45 17.51 14.00
N ARG A 182 -25.38 17.08 13.14
CA ARG A 182 -25.80 15.67 13.04
C ARG A 182 -24.63 14.83 12.53
N VAL A 183 -24.39 13.70 13.20
CA VAL A 183 -23.52 12.64 12.72
C VAL A 183 -24.39 11.56 12.09
N GLU A 184 -24.09 11.22 10.85
CA GLU A 184 -24.69 10.11 10.12
C GLU A 184 -23.70 8.96 10.07
N HIS A 185 -24.13 7.77 10.45
CA HIS A 185 -23.37 6.55 10.22
C HIS A 185 -23.94 5.86 8.99
N VAL A 186 -23.07 5.52 8.04
CA VAL A 186 -23.45 4.78 6.84
C VAL A 186 -23.14 3.32 7.08
N ASP A 187 -24.15 2.46 7.00
CA ASP A 187 -24.00 1.03 7.19
C ASP A 187 -23.12 0.42 6.09
N VAL A 188 -21.93 -0.03 6.47
CA VAL A 188 -21.05 -0.78 5.58
C VAL A 188 -21.45 -2.24 5.66
N ILE A 189 -22.26 -2.70 4.68
CA ILE A 189 -22.64 -4.10 4.60
C ILE A 189 -21.46 -4.90 4.09
N ASP A 190 -20.75 -5.55 5.00
CA ASP A 190 -19.68 -6.47 4.65
C ASP A 190 -20.30 -7.75 4.06
N ARG A 191 -20.39 -7.79 2.72
CA ARG A 191 -21.07 -8.87 2.02
C ARG A 191 -20.23 -10.14 1.94
N ASP A 192 -18.94 -10.08 2.24
CA ASP A 192 -18.06 -11.24 2.21
C ASP A 192 -16.79 -11.02 3.03
N SER A 193 -16.60 -11.83 4.07
CA SER A 193 -15.44 -11.78 4.98
C SER A 193 -14.22 -12.55 4.47
N SER A 194 -14.07 -12.64 3.15
CA SER A 194 -12.89 -13.26 2.54
C SER A 194 -11.62 -12.51 3.00
N GLY A 195 -10.50 -13.24 3.13
CA GLY A 195 -9.27 -12.72 3.76
C GLY A 195 -8.64 -11.49 3.10
N HIS A 196 -9.20 -10.99 1.99
CA HIS A 196 -8.78 -9.81 1.26
C HIS A 196 -9.89 -8.74 1.17
N GLY A 197 -10.78 -8.67 2.16
CA GLY A 197 -11.79 -7.61 2.28
C GLY A 197 -12.91 -7.66 1.25
N GLY A 198 -13.17 -8.84 0.66
CA GLY A 198 -14.29 -9.08 -0.27
C GLY A 198 -14.15 -8.47 -1.68
N GLY A 199 -13.18 -7.58 -1.92
CA GLY A 199 -13.01 -6.86 -3.20
C GLY A 199 -12.74 -7.78 -4.40
N ASP A 200 -12.01 -8.87 -4.19
CA ASP A 200 -11.61 -9.81 -5.25
C ASP A 200 -12.82 -10.39 -6.00
N PHE A 201 -13.86 -10.78 -5.27
CA PHE A 201 -15.09 -11.31 -5.87
C PHE A 201 -15.81 -10.26 -6.71
N GLY A 202 -15.82 -9.01 -6.24
CA GLY A 202 -16.35 -7.88 -6.99
C GLY A 202 -15.64 -7.69 -8.32
N ILE A 203 -14.31 -7.65 -8.30
CA ILE A 203 -13.47 -7.48 -9.49
C ILE A 203 -13.69 -8.63 -10.49
N VAL A 204 -13.64 -9.88 -10.03
CA VAL A 204 -13.85 -11.07 -10.89
C VAL A 204 -15.25 -11.06 -11.50
N ARG A 205 -16.27 -10.75 -10.70
CA ARG A 205 -17.66 -10.64 -11.19
C ARG A 205 -17.76 -9.55 -12.26
N SER A 206 -17.26 -8.35 -12.00
CA SER A 206 -17.32 -7.24 -12.96
C SER A 206 -16.58 -7.56 -14.26
N PHE A 207 -15.45 -8.27 -14.18
CA PHE A 207 -14.74 -8.76 -15.36
C PHE A 207 -15.58 -9.77 -16.16
N LEU A 208 -16.16 -10.78 -15.51
CA LEU A 208 -17.01 -11.77 -16.18
C LEU A 208 -18.22 -11.12 -16.85
N ASN A 209 -18.87 -10.17 -16.16
CA ASN A 209 -19.98 -9.38 -16.67
C ASN A 209 -19.58 -8.59 -17.94
N ALA A 210 -18.40 -7.96 -17.93
CA ALA A 210 -17.87 -7.24 -19.09
C ALA A 210 -17.64 -8.17 -20.30
N VAL A 211 -17.00 -9.33 -20.09
CA VAL A 211 -16.72 -10.31 -21.15
C VAL A 211 -18.00 -10.94 -21.71
N GLN A 212 -19.05 -11.05 -20.90
CA GLN A 212 -20.35 -11.56 -21.31
C GLN A 212 -21.24 -10.52 -22.01
N GLY A 213 -20.78 -9.26 -22.11
CA GLY A 213 -21.53 -8.18 -22.76
C GLY A 213 -22.60 -7.54 -21.88
N THR A 214 -22.56 -7.77 -20.56
CA THR A 214 -23.43 -7.13 -19.55
C THR A 214 -22.59 -6.38 -18.52
N PRO A 215 -21.78 -5.38 -18.94
CA PRO A 215 -20.87 -4.65 -18.05
C PRO A 215 -21.59 -4.02 -16.85
N ASP A 216 -20.95 -4.05 -15.68
CA ASP A 216 -21.40 -3.28 -14.51
C ASP A 216 -21.22 -1.77 -14.77
N ASP A 217 -22.07 -0.94 -14.16
CA ASP A 217 -21.97 0.53 -14.25
C ASP A 217 -20.66 1.10 -13.69
N SER A 218 -19.92 0.30 -12.91
CA SER A 218 -18.68 0.68 -12.24
C SER A 218 -17.41 0.19 -12.95
N ILE A 219 -17.49 -0.21 -14.22
CA ILE A 219 -16.28 -0.64 -14.96
C ILE A 219 -15.36 0.55 -15.18
N THR A 220 -14.14 0.40 -14.67
CA THR A 220 -13.02 1.31 -14.94
C THR A 220 -12.32 0.83 -16.20
N THR A 221 -12.09 1.73 -17.15
CA THR A 221 -11.31 1.43 -18.35
C THR A 221 -9.83 1.32 -18.00
N ALA A 222 -9.06 0.59 -18.82
CA ALA A 222 -7.60 0.53 -18.64
C ALA A 222 -6.94 1.93 -18.67
N ARG A 223 -7.53 2.90 -19.37
CA ARG A 223 -7.05 4.28 -19.41
C ARG A 223 -7.27 5.00 -18.09
N GLU A 224 -8.42 4.80 -17.44
CA GLU A 224 -8.70 5.37 -16.13
C GLU A 224 -7.81 4.72 -15.06
N SER A 225 -7.61 3.40 -15.09
CA SER A 225 -6.70 2.71 -14.16
C SER A 225 -5.22 3.07 -14.37
N LEU A 226 -4.83 3.53 -15.56
CA LEU A 226 -3.46 3.99 -15.82
C LEU A 226 -3.14 5.26 -15.01
N GLU A 227 -4.12 6.11 -14.75
CA GLU A 227 -3.90 7.40 -14.09
C GLU A 227 -3.34 7.23 -12.67
N SER A 228 -3.85 6.29 -11.87
CA SER A 228 -3.31 6.01 -10.53
C SER A 228 -1.87 5.49 -10.56
N HIS A 229 -1.50 4.75 -11.60
CA HIS A 229 -0.13 4.28 -11.81
C HIS A 229 0.79 5.45 -12.18
N LEU A 230 0.34 6.35 -13.07
CA LEU A 230 1.09 7.56 -13.41
C LEU A 230 1.31 8.45 -12.19
N LEU A 231 0.31 8.61 -11.32
CA LEU A 231 0.45 9.33 -10.05
C LEU A 231 1.46 8.66 -9.12
N ALA A 232 1.44 7.34 -9.00
CA ALA A 232 2.41 6.62 -8.19
C ALA A 232 3.85 6.78 -8.71
N PHE A 233 4.07 6.68 -10.03
CA PHE A 233 5.38 6.88 -10.63
C PHE A 233 5.86 8.34 -10.53
N ALA A 234 4.99 9.31 -10.79
CA ALA A 234 5.31 10.73 -10.63
C ALA A 234 5.61 11.08 -9.17
N ALA A 235 4.86 10.52 -8.21
CA ALA A 235 5.15 10.68 -6.79
C ALA A 235 6.51 10.06 -6.42
N GLU A 236 6.91 8.97 -7.06
CA GLU A 236 8.21 8.37 -6.84
C GLU A 236 9.35 9.18 -7.46
N GLU A 237 9.18 9.70 -8.68
CA GLU A 237 10.11 10.61 -9.35
C GLU A 237 10.32 11.89 -8.51
N SER A 238 9.23 12.53 -8.10
CA SER A 238 9.26 13.68 -7.19
C SER A 238 10.03 13.41 -5.90
N ARG A 239 9.84 12.22 -5.30
CA ARG A 239 10.54 11.82 -4.07
C ARG A 239 12.05 11.73 -4.28
N LYS A 240 12.48 11.16 -5.41
CA LYS A 240 13.89 10.96 -5.74
C LYS A 240 14.57 12.27 -6.10
N ASP A 241 13.91 13.09 -6.92
CA ASP A 241 14.49 14.32 -7.47
C ASP A 241 14.27 15.56 -6.60
N LYS A 242 13.38 15.46 -5.60
CA LYS A 242 13.00 16.57 -4.70
C LYS A 242 12.38 17.75 -5.45
N THR A 243 11.54 17.44 -6.43
CA THR A 243 10.87 18.42 -7.31
C THR A 243 9.35 18.31 -7.23
N THR A 244 8.66 19.37 -7.62
CA THR A 244 7.22 19.30 -7.91
C THR A 244 7.04 18.87 -9.36
N ILE A 245 6.15 17.90 -9.60
CA ILE A 245 5.80 17.41 -10.94
C ILE A 245 4.54 18.11 -11.43
N TYR A 246 4.60 18.66 -12.65
CA TYR A 246 3.43 19.11 -13.39
C TYR A 246 2.87 17.94 -14.21
N MET A 247 1.73 17.42 -13.78
CA MET A 247 1.19 16.16 -14.28
C MET A 247 0.80 16.19 -15.78
N PRO A 248 0.26 17.28 -16.36
CA PRO A 248 0.00 17.33 -17.80
C PRO A 248 1.25 17.06 -18.66
N GLU A 249 2.39 17.67 -18.34
CA GLU A 249 3.65 17.42 -19.03
C GLU A 249 4.19 16.01 -18.75
N TYR A 250 4.07 15.53 -17.51
CA TYR A 250 4.48 14.17 -17.15
C TYR A 250 3.72 13.11 -17.96
N ARG A 251 2.39 13.24 -18.08
CA ARG A 251 1.56 12.31 -18.89
C ARG A 251 1.99 12.32 -20.35
N GLU A 252 2.16 13.50 -20.95
CA GLU A 252 2.59 13.62 -22.34
C GLU A 252 3.98 12.99 -22.55
N ARG A 253 4.93 13.25 -21.64
CA ARG A 253 6.27 12.67 -21.69
C ARG A 253 6.24 11.15 -21.65
N VAL A 254 5.54 10.55 -20.69
CA VAL A 254 5.44 9.08 -20.56
C VAL A 254 4.75 8.46 -21.78
N GLU A 255 3.71 9.10 -22.33
CA GLU A 255 3.06 8.61 -23.55
C GLU A 255 3.98 8.66 -24.77
N GLN A 256 4.81 9.70 -24.91
CA GLN A 256 5.80 9.79 -25.98
C GLN A 256 6.90 8.74 -25.84
N GLU A 257 7.43 8.54 -24.63
CA GLU A 257 8.42 7.52 -24.31
C GLU A 257 7.90 6.11 -24.63
N ALA A 258 6.66 5.80 -24.21
CA ALA A 258 6.03 4.50 -24.49
C ALA A 258 5.89 4.24 -26.01
N ARG A 259 5.46 5.25 -26.79
CA ARG A 259 5.37 5.15 -28.25
C ARG A 259 6.74 4.98 -28.93
N ALA A 260 7.81 5.49 -28.33
CA ALA A 260 9.16 5.35 -28.85
C ALA A 260 9.78 3.97 -28.53
N MET A 261 9.27 3.28 -27.51
CA MET A 261 9.69 1.93 -27.12
C MET A 261 9.04 0.81 -27.95
N ASP A 262 7.92 1.08 -28.62
CA ASP A 262 7.28 0.17 -29.57
C ASP A 262 8.11 0.07 -30.89
N ILE A 263 9.27 -0.59 -30.81
CA ILE A 263 10.04 -1.13 -31.95
C ILE A 263 9.42 -2.45 -32.40
#